data_AF-A0A1G0M098-F1
#
_entry.id   AF-A0A1G0M098-F1
#
_cell.length_a   1.000
_cell.length_b   1.000
_cell.length_c   1.000
_cell.angle_alpha   90.00
_cell.angle_beta   90.00
_cell.angle_gamma   90.00
#
_symmetry.space_group_name_H-M   'P 1'
#
loop_
_entity.id
_entity.type
_entity.pdbx_description
1 polymer ?
#
loop_
_entity_poly.entity_id
_entity_poly.type
_entity_poly.pdbx_seq_one_letter_code
_entity_poly.pdbx_strand_id
1 'polypeptide(L)'
;MQVFQQTCDSCDQLMIALKQNMTKEGVRQAYLEADSAFIYETRGHVDLTNIRVTFYSQTGAQTSVLTARGGSYNMRTNVMDARGNVVVVRSDGGRLTTSHLIYDQPRNEVKTDSAYTYVSAEREVQGSGFVSDPSFQNITSRNLRGRAGGFTLPNQ
;
A
#
# COMPACT_ATOMS: atom_id res chain seq x y z
N MET A 1 1.43 -33.85 4.55
CA MET A 1 1.38 -32.48 4.01
C MET A 1 2.60 -31.76 4.55
N GLN A 2 3.66 -31.62 3.76
CA GLN A 2 4.90 -30.99 4.21
C GLN A 2 4.71 -29.48 4.21
N VAL A 3 4.83 -28.88 5.39
CA VAL A 3 4.95 -27.43 5.52
C VAL A 3 6.36 -27.09 5.03
N PHE A 4 6.48 -26.42 3.89
CA PHE A 4 7.74 -25.80 3.48
C PHE A 4 8.01 -24.68 4.49
N GLN A 5 8.74 -25.01 5.55
CA GLN A 5 9.27 -24.03 6.46
C GLN A 5 10.33 -23.28 5.68
N GLN A 6 9.97 -22.10 5.18
CA GLN A 6 10.90 -21.15 4.60
C GLN A 6 11.85 -20.78 5.75
N THR A 7 13.00 -21.46 5.83
CA THR A 7 13.96 -21.20 6.89
C THR A 7 14.52 -19.82 6.64
N CYS A 8 14.28 -18.96 7.61
CA CYS A 8 14.85 -17.64 7.60
C CYS A 8 16.20 -17.74 8.29
N ASP A 9 17.22 -18.15 7.53
CA ASP A 9 18.54 -18.47 8.08
C ASP A 9 19.24 -17.27 8.76
N SER A 10 18.67 -16.06 8.66
CA SER A 10 19.26 -14.83 9.20
C SER A 10 18.29 -13.83 9.87
N CYS A 11 16.99 -14.12 9.99
CA CYS A 11 16.13 -13.22 10.77
C CYS A 11 16.19 -13.56 12.26
N ASP A 12 15.97 -12.53 13.05
CA ASP A 12 15.94 -12.62 14.50
C ASP A 12 14.60 -13.22 14.96
N GLN A 13 13.51 -12.94 14.24
CA GLN A 13 12.18 -13.46 14.55
C GLN A 13 11.37 -13.81 13.31
N LEU A 14 10.56 -14.87 13.42
CA LEU A 14 9.50 -15.22 12.48
C LEU A 14 8.15 -15.11 13.20
N MET A 15 7.27 -14.27 12.68
CA MET A 15 5.87 -14.20 13.10
C MET A 15 4.96 -14.76 12.02
N ILE A 16 3.94 -15.53 12.42
CA ILE A 16 2.90 -16.07 11.53
C ILE A 16 1.57 -15.38 11.87
N ALA A 17 0.79 -15.04 10.84
CA ALA A 17 -0.47 -14.30 10.95
C ALA A 17 -0.29 -12.97 11.71
N LEU A 18 0.67 -12.17 11.25
CA LEU A 18 0.97 -10.85 11.82
C LEU A 18 -0.26 -9.93 11.70
N LYS A 19 -0.53 -9.20 12.78
CA LYS A 19 -1.53 -8.13 12.84
C LYS A 19 -0.92 -6.93 13.56
N GLN A 20 -0.84 -5.79 12.88
CA GLN A 20 -0.21 -4.58 13.41
C GLN A 20 -1.13 -3.36 13.22
N ASN A 21 -1.39 -2.63 14.31
CA ASN A 21 -2.01 -1.31 14.23
C ASN A 21 -0.93 -0.24 14.07
N MET A 22 -1.13 0.67 13.13
CA MET A 22 -0.29 1.83 12.91
C MET A 22 -1.10 3.07 13.30
N THR A 23 -0.68 3.74 14.36
CA THR A 23 -1.40 4.89 14.92
C THR A 23 -0.56 6.16 14.85
N LYS A 24 -1.22 7.31 14.69
CA LYS A 24 -0.63 8.63 14.88
C LYS A 24 -1.56 9.42 15.80
N GLU A 25 -1.01 9.95 16.89
CA GLU A 25 -1.77 10.72 17.89
C GLU A 25 -3.02 9.98 18.41
N GLY A 26 -2.89 8.66 18.63
CA GLY A 26 -3.98 7.81 19.12
C GLY A 26 -5.01 7.40 18.06
N VAL A 27 -4.97 7.96 16.86
CA VAL A 27 -5.85 7.57 15.74
C VAL A 27 -5.19 6.47 14.94
N ARG A 28 -5.92 5.37 14.69
CA ARG A 28 -5.48 4.30 13.80
C ARG A 28 -5.49 4.81 12.35
N GLN A 29 -4.33 4.90 11.73
CA GLN A 29 -4.17 5.31 10.33
C GLN A 29 -4.14 4.12 9.38
N ALA A 30 -3.53 3.01 9.83
CA ALA A 30 -3.49 1.78 9.06
C ALA A 30 -3.56 0.54 9.97
N TYR A 31 -4.06 -0.55 9.41
CA TYR A 31 -4.06 -1.87 10.00
C TYR A 31 -3.45 -2.86 9.00
N LEU A 32 -2.27 -3.37 9.33
CA LEU A 32 -1.51 -4.31 8.52
C LEU A 32 -1.78 -5.74 8.98
N GLU A 33 -2.08 -6.60 8.03
CA GLU A 33 -2.13 -8.06 8.16
C GLU A 33 -1.14 -8.69 7.19
N ALA A 34 -0.45 -9.75 7.61
CA ALA A 34 0.44 -10.54 6.75
C ALA A 34 0.44 -12.01 7.18
N ASP A 35 0.59 -12.92 6.23
CA ASP A 35 0.66 -14.35 6.51
C ASP A 35 1.93 -14.70 7.31
N SER A 36 3.05 -14.08 6.95
CA SER A 36 4.31 -14.20 7.67
C SER A 36 5.10 -12.90 7.68
N ALA A 37 5.87 -12.70 8.74
CA ALA A 37 6.78 -11.57 8.90
C ALA A 37 8.14 -12.06 9.42
N PHE A 38 9.20 -11.74 8.67
CA PHE A 38 10.59 -12.05 9.01
C PHE A 38 11.27 -10.76 9.49
N ILE A 39 11.65 -10.71 10.76
CA ILE A 39 12.09 -9.49 11.44
C ILE A 39 13.61 -9.50 11.61
N TYR A 40 14.24 -8.41 11.18
CA TYR A 40 15.66 -8.13 11.30
C TYR A 40 15.86 -6.89 12.18
N GLU A 41 15.94 -7.10 13.49
CA GLU A 41 15.90 -6.06 14.52
C GLU A 41 17.04 -5.05 14.36
N THR A 42 18.26 -5.54 14.13
CA THR A 42 19.46 -4.71 13.99
C THR A 42 19.39 -3.77 12.78
N ARG A 43 18.60 -4.13 11.75
CA ARG A 43 18.37 -3.29 10.56
C ARG A 43 17.08 -2.47 10.67
N GLY A 44 16.20 -2.81 11.61
CA GLY A 44 14.85 -2.26 11.69
C GLY A 44 14.00 -2.64 10.47
N HIS A 45 14.22 -3.82 9.90
CA HIS A 45 13.60 -4.25 8.64
C HIS A 45 12.71 -5.47 8.88
N VAL A 46 11.57 -5.51 8.21
CA VAL A 46 10.65 -6.65 8.24
C VAL A 46 10.30 -7.03 6.82
N ASP A 47 10.49 -8.28 6.43
CA ASP A 47 9.95 -8.82 5.18
C ASP A 47 8.58 -9.45 5.43
N LEU A 48 7.62 -9.14 4.56
CA LEU A 48 6.22 -9.51 4.73
C LEU A 48 5.74 -10.33 3.52
N THR A 49 4.89 -11.33 3.77
CA THR A 49 4.27 -12.17 2.74
C THR A 49 2.75 -12.04 2.81
N ASN A 50 2.10 -11.96 1.64
CA ASN A 50 0.66 -11.82 1.48
C ASN A 50 0.07 -10.72 2.37
N ILE A 51 0.37 -9.48 2.02
CA ILE A 51 0.00 -8.32 2.83
C ILE A 51 -1.41 -7.84 2.50
N ARG A 52 -2.13 -7.43 3.54
CA ARG A 52 -3.37 -6.67 3.47
C ARG A 52 -3.26 -5.47 4.40
N VAL A 53 -3.45 -4.28 3.87
CA VAL A 53 -3.44 -3.03 4.65
C VAL A 53 -4.79 -2.36 4.53
N THR A 54 -5.45 -2.14 5.65
CA THR A 54 -6.66 -1.31 5.72
C THR A 54 -6.27 0.09 6.15
N PHE A 55 -6.56 1.10 5.33
CA PHE A 55 -6.31 2.51 5.64
C PHE A 55 -7.56 3.17 6.21
N TYR A 56 -7.34 4.15 7.07
CA TYR A 56 -8.38 4.88 7.78
C TYR A 56 -8.19 6.39 7.65
N SER A 57 -9.29 7.13 7.69
CA SER A 57 -9.31 8.59 7.78
C SER A 57 -8.88 9.06 9.18
N GLN A 58 -8.69 10.38 9.34
CA GLN A 58 -8.42 10.99 10.64
C GLN A 58 -9.58 10.82 11.63
N THR A 59 -10.80 10.52 11.15
CA THR A 59 -11.97 10.22 11.98
C THR A 59 -12.10 8.72 12.30
N GLY A 60 -11.17 7.88 11.81
CA GLY A 60 -11.18 6.43 12.01
C GLY A 60 -12.07 5.66 11.04
N ALA A 61 -12.65 6.30 10.02
CA ALA A 61 -13.45 5.63 9.00
C ALA A 61 -12.54 4.93 7.98
N GLN A 62 -12.88 3.71 7.56
CA GLN A 62 -12.12 2.99 6.54
C GLN A 62 -12.21 3.71 5.18
N THR A 63 -11.06 3.93 4.54
CA THR A 63 -10.97 4.65 3.26
C THR A 63 -10.60 3.74 2.10
N SER A 64 -9.65 2.83 2.30
CA SER A 64 -9.18 1.93 1.26
C SER A 64 -8.54 0.66 1.85
N VAL A 65 -8.44 -0.37 1.02
CA VAL A 65 -7.75 -1.62 1.33
C VAL A 65 -6.72 -1.89 0.24
N LEU A 66 -5.46 -2.02 0.64
CA LEU A 66 -4.37 -2.47 -0.22
C LEU A 66 -4.10 -3.95 0.01
N THR A 67 -3.86 -4.70 -1.06
CA THR A 67 -3.36 -6.08 -1.02
C THR A 67 -2.16 -6.23 -1.94
N ALA A 68 -1.16 -7.02 -1.53
CA ALA A 68 -0.03 -7.39 -2.39
C ALA A 68 0.54 -8.76 -1.99
N ARG A 69 1.31 -9.40 -2.89
CA ARG A 69 1.95 -10.70 -2.62
C ARG A 69 3.04 -10.62 -1.56
N GLY A 70 3.66 -9.47 -1.39
CA GLY A 70 4.62 -9.26 -0.31
C GLY A 70 5.00 -7.80 -0.16
N GLY A 71 5.94 -7.57 0.73
CA GLY A 71 6.40 -6.23 1.02
C GLY A 71 7.58 -6.22 1.97
N SER A 72 8.00 -5.03 2.32
CA SER A 72 8.86 -4.81 3.47
C SER A 72 8.34 -3.65 4.31
N TYR A 73 8.72 -3.63 5.57
CA TYR A 73 8.42 -2.55 6.49
C TYR A 73 9.70 -2.12 7.21
N ASN A 74 10.00 -0.84 7.13
CA ASN A 74 11.11 -0.25 7.88
C ASN A 74 10.56 0.33 9.19
N MET A 75 10.88 -0.33 10.30
CA MET A 75 10.43 0.05 11.65
C MET A 75 11.05 1.36 12.14
N ARG A 76 12.18 1.80 11.56
CA ARG A 76 12.85 3.05 11.94
C ARG A 76 12.22 4.25 11.25
N THR A 77 11.86 4.10 9.99
CA THR A 77 11.29 5.20 9.18
C THR A 77 9.77 5.16 9.09
N ASN A 78 9.14 4.06 9.53
CA ASN A 78 7.71 3.78 9.35
C ASN A 78 7.27 3.87 7.88
N VAL A 79 8.11 3.31 6.99
CA VAL A 79 7.85 3.22 5.55
C VAL A 79 7.57 1.77 5.20
N MET A 80 6.45 1.53 4.52
CA MET A 80 6.08 0.23 3.97
C MET A 80 6.28 0.23 2.46
N ASP A 81 6.85 -0.84 1.95
CA ASP A 81 7.00 -1.12 0.53
C ASP A 81 6.13 -2.33 0.18
N ALA A 82 5.15 -2.16 -0.70
CA ALA A 82 4.25 -3.20 -1.16
C ALA A 82 4.60 -3.59 -2.59
N ARG A 83 4.76 -4.89 -2.86
CA ARG A 83 5.24 -5.41 -4.16
C ARG A 83 4.54 -6.69 -4.58
N GLY A 84 4.47 -6.88 -5.90
CA GLY A 84 3.94 -8.08 -6.53
C GLY A 84 2.41 -8.08 -6.55
N ASN A 85 1.84 -7.56 -7.64
CA ASN A 85 0.39 -7.40 -7.84
C ASN A 85 -0.26 -6.57 -6.72
N VAL A 86 0.15 -5.31 -6.61
CA VAL A 86 -0.44 -4.37 -5.67
C VAL A 86 -1.79 -3.94 -6.21
N VAL A 87 -2.83 -4.15 -5.40
CA VAL A 87 -4.19 -3.77 -5.69
C VAL A 87 -4.70 -2.93 -4.54
N VAL A 88 -5.27 -1.77 -4.84
CA VAL A 88 -5.99 -0.96 -3.86
C VAL A 88 -7.46 -0.88 -4.26
N VAL A 89 -8.34 -1.09 -3.31
CA VAL A 89 -9.78 -0.90 -3.46
C VAL A 89 -10.23 0.17 -2.47
N ARG A 90 -10.76 1.27 -2.99
CA ARG A 90 -11.35 2.36 -2.20
C ARG A 90 -12.76 1.99 -1.74
N SER A 91 -13.22 2.60 -0.66
CA SER A 91 -14.58 2.38 -0.13
C SER A 91 -15.69 2.81 -1.10
N ASP A 92 -15.40 3.71 -2.05
CA ASP A 92 -16.30 4.13 -3.14
C ASP A 92 -16.27 3.21 -4.38
N GLY A 93 -15.54 2.09 -4.31
CA GLY A 93 -15.42 1.11 -5.40
C GLY A 93 -14.32 1.40 -6.42
N GLY A 94 -13.61 2.52 -6.31
CA GLY A 94 -12.43 2.79 -7.14
C GLY A 94 -11.32 1.75 -6.92
N ARG A 95 -10.72 1.27 -8.01
CA ARG A 95 -9.69 0.24 -7.99
C ARG A 95 -8.40 0.74 -8.65
N LEU A 96 -7.29 0.66 -7.92
CA LEU A 96 -5.95 0.94 -8.43
C LEU A 96 -5.14 -0.36 -8.52
N THR A 97 -4.37 -0.53 -9.59
CA THR A 97 -3.45 -1.66 -9.75
C THR A 97 -2.06 -1.16 -10.16
N THR A 98 -1.01 -1.68 -9.53
CA THR A 98 0.40 -1.39 -9.85
C THR A 98 1.31 -2.56 -9.44
N SER A 99 2.57 -2.56 -9.89
CA SER A 99 3.57 -3.55 -9.46
C SER A 99 4.15 -3.25 -8.09
N HIS A 100 4.15 -1.98 -7.68
CA HIS A 100 4.86 -1.48 -6.51
C HIS A 100 4.19 -0.24 -5.95
N LEU A 101 4.10 -0.13 -4.62
CA LEU A 101 3.57 1.04 -3.93
C LEU A 101 4.29 1.22 -2.60
N ILE A 102 4.63 2.46 -2.27
CA ILE A 102 5.23 2.83 -0.99
C ILE A 102 4.20 3.59 -0.16
N TYR A 103 4.03 3.21 1.10
CA TYR A 103 3.32 3.99 2.11
C TYR A 103 4.31 4.60 3.10
N ASP A 104 4.38 5.93 3.13
CA ASP A 104 5.17 6.73 4.08
C ASP A 104 4.24 7.23 5.18
N GLN A 105 4.22 6.53 6.32
CA GLN A 105 3.31 6.86 7.42
C GLN A 105 3.57 8.25 8.02
N PRO A 106 4.83 8.69 8.27
CA PRO A 106 5.10 10.03 8.81
C PRO A 106 4.48 11.14 7.96
N ARG A 107 4.60 11.03 6.62
CA ARG A 107 4.01 11.97 5.65
C ARG A 107 2.53 11.70 5.36
N ASN A 108 2.02 10.54 5.77
CA ASN A 108 0.71 10.02 5.41
C ASN A 108 0.51 10.05 3.88
N GLU A 109 1.48 9.51 3.15
CA GLU A 109 1.55 9.55 1.70
C GLU A 109 1.69 8.14 1.13
N VAL A 110 0.98 7.88 0.03
CA VAL A 110 1.17 6.71 -0.83
C VAL A 110 1.76 7.16 -2.16
N LYS A 111 2.76 6.43 -2.66
CA LYS A 111 3.42 6.76 -3.92
C LYS A 111 3.81 5.53 -4.71
N THR A 112 3.95 5.72 -6.01
CA THR A 112 4.56 4.73 -6.89
C THR A 112 5.35 5.42 -7.99
N ASP A 113 6.48 4.83 -8.35
CA ASP A 113 7.24 5.17 -9.54
C ASP A 113 7.02 4.13 -10.67
N SER A 114 6.09 3.20 -10.47
CA SER A 114 5.70 2.19 -11.45
C SER A 114 4.48 2.64 -12.24
N ALA A 115 4.29 2.00 -13.40
CA ALA A 115 3.03 2.11 -14.12
C ALA A 115 1.85 1.68 -13.24
N TYR A 116 0.73 2.38 -13.39
CA TYR A 116 -0.48 2.06 -12.67
C TYR A 116 -1.71 2.22 -13.57
N THR A 117 -2.78 1.56 -13.19
CA THR A 117 -4.11 1.72 -13.76
C THR A 117 -5.08 1.99 -12.63
N TYR A 118 -5.96 2.96 -12.82
CA TYR A 118 -7.06 3.26 -11.93
C TYR A 118 -8.37 3.17 -12.70
N VAL A 119 -9.33 2.42 -12.14
CA VAL A 119 -10.66 2.21 -12.70
C VAL A 119 -11.70 2.56 -11.64
N SER A 120 -12.70 3.36 -12.01
CA SER A 120 -13.94 3.53 -11.26
C SER A 120 -15.13 3.54 -12.22
N ALA A 121 -16.34 3.74 -11.71
CA ALA A 121 -17.54 3.81 -12.56
C ALA A 121 -17.49 4.92 -13.63
N GLU A 122 -16.75 6.00 -13.38
CA GLU A 122 -16.75 7.22 -14.20
C GLU A 122 -15.47 7.39 -15.06
N ARG A 123 -14.38 6.69 -14.70
CA ARG A 123 -13.06 6.95 -15.26
C ARG A 123 -12.20 5.70 -15.30
N GLU A 124 -11.43 5.63 -16.37
CA GLU A 124 -10.28 4.74 -16.48
C GLU A 124 -9.06 5.58 -16.85
N VAL A 125 -8.06 5.55 -15.98
CA VAL A 125 -6.81 6.30 -16.16
C VAL A 125 -5.61 5.41 -15.93
N GLN A 126 -4.54 5.72 -16.63
CA GLN A 126 -3.24 5.08 -16.55
C GLN A 126 -2.18 6.16 -16.36
N GLY A 127 -1.11 5.83 -15.65
CA GLY A 127 0.02 6.73 -15.48
C GLY A 127 1.30 5.95 -15.17
N SER A 128 2.43 6.66 -15.13
CA SER A 128 3.75 6.05 -14.89
C SER A 128 4.28 6.30 -13.48
N GLY A 129 3.43 6.79 -12.58
CA GLY A 129 3.77 7.09 -11.20
C GLY A 129 2.83 8.12 -10.61
N PHE A 130 2.67 8.10 -9.30
CA PHE A 130 1.87 9.10 -8.58
C PHE A 130 2.37 9.31 -7.16
N VAL A 131 1.91 10.41 -6.57
CA VAL A 131 1.91 10.69 -5.14
C VAL A 131 0.47 11.00 -4.73
N SER A 132 0.02 10.46 -3.60
CA SER A 132 -1.34 10.67 -3.08
C SER A 132 -1.44 10.49 -1.56
N ASP A 133 -2.59 10.84 -0.99
CA ASP A 133 -2.98 10.41 0.35
C ASP A 133 -3.54 8.97 0.32
N PRO A 134 -3.57 8.22 1.44
CA PRO A 134 -4.03 6.83 1.47
C PRO A 134 -5.51 6.61 1.11
N SER A 135 -6.34 7.66 1.09
CA SER A 135 -7.71 7.57 0.61
C SER A 135 -7.82 7.73 -0.92
N PHE A 136 -6.71 8.06 -1.58
CA PHE A 136 -6.59 8.28 -3.02
C PHE A 136 -7.54 9.37 -3.52
N GLN A 137 -7.77 10.40 -2.71
CA GLN A 137 -8.61 11.54 -3.07
C GLN A 137 -7.79 12.65 -3.75
N ASN A 138 -6.55 12.86 -3.31
CA ASN A 138 -5.64 13.87 -3.84
C ASN A 138 -4.49 13.18 -4.57
N ILE A 139 -4.58 13.00 -5.88
CA ILE A 139 -3.58 12.28 -6.67
C ILE A 139 -2.83 13.27 -7.58
N THR A 140 -1.51 13.32 -7.45
CA THR A 140 -0.62 13.95 -8.43
C THR A 140 0.06 12.86 -9.24
N SER A 141 -0.28 12.75 -10.53
CA SER A 141 0.21 11.70 -11.42
C SER A 141 1.19 12.21 -12.47
N ARG A 142 2.13 11.34 -12.86
CA ARG A 142 3.03 11.53 -14.01
C ARG A 142 2.50 10.78 -15.23
N ASN A 143 2.62 11.40 -16.41
CA ASN A 143 2.24 10.82 -17.71
C ASN A 143 0.82 10.24 -17.75
N LEU A 144 -0.16 10.99 -17.23
CA LEU A 144 -1.55 10.55 -17.14
C LEU A 144 -2.17 10.41 -18.53
N ARG A 145 -2.81 9.28 -18.79
CA ARG A 145 -3.59 9.00 -20.01
C ARG A 145 -4.88 8.29 -19.60
N GLY A 146 -6.00 8.59 -20.23
CA GLY A 146 -7.24 7.91 -19.91
C GLY A 146 -8.46 8.49 -20.58
N ARG A 147 -9.56 7.75 -20.48
CA ARG A 147 -10.89 8.24 -20.85
C ARG A 147 -11.55 8.72 -19.57
N ALA A 148 -11.52 10.03 -19.35
CA ALA A 148 -12.47 10.65 -18.44
C ALA A 148 -13.83 10.62 -19.14
N GLY A 149 -14.89 10.14 -18.49
CA GLY A 149 -16.24 10.51 -18.91
C GLY A 149 -16.31 12.04 -18.98
N GLY A 150 -16.32 12.59 -20.19
CA GLY A 150 -16.41 14.02 -20.48
C GLY A 150 -15.60 14.95 -19.56
N PHE A 151 -14.27 14.93 -19.59
CA PHE A 151 -13.50 16.02 -18.99
C PHE A 151 -12.20 16.31 -19.75
N THR A 152 -12.07 17.56 -20.19
CA THR A 152 -10.86 18.16 -20.76
C THR A 152 -9.82 18.39 -19.68
N LEU A 153 -8.58 17.95 -19.90
CA LEU A 153 -7.43 18.29 -19.06
C LEU A 153 -7.13 19.80 -19.21
N PRO A 154 -7.06 20.61 -18.14
CA PRO A 154 -6.46 21.92 -18.22
C PRO A 154 -4.93 21.75 -18.32
N ASN A 155 -4.33 22.38 -19.33
CA ASN A 155 -2.90 22.45 -19.64
C ASN A 155 -2.29 21.16 -20.21
N GLN A 156 -2.46 21.00 -21.52
CA GLN A 156 -1.39 20.51 -22.40
C GLN A 156 -0.66 21.69 -23.00
#